data_AF-A0A5S4SWE0-F1
#
_entry.id   AF-A0A5S4SWE0-F1
#
_cell.length_a   1.000
_cell.length_b   1.000
_cell.length_c   1.000
_cell.angle_alpha   90.00
_cell.angle_beta   90.00
_cell.angle_gamma   90.00
#
_symmetry.space_group_name_H-M   'P 1'
#
loop_
_entity.id
_entity.type
_entity.pdbx_description
1 polymer ?
#
loop_
_entity_poly.entity_id
_entity_poly.type
_entity_poly.pdbx_seq_one_letter_code
_entity_poly.pdbx_strand_id
1 'polypeptide(L)'
;MSNVFQRLARLVRHRWAEQHLRKALPPATLKELELLIAKSELGHTGQVRICVEAGLPWSYIWRDATARERALSQFAKLHVWDTEHNNGALIYLLLADHAIEIVADRALDRTMNAEQWQTLISDMQSAFQGGHFSVGLVSALERVNRQLQAHFPRKSAANTQRNLPDTPVVQRHLPSRSR
;
A
#
# COMPACT_ATOMS: atom_id res chain seq x y z
N MET A 1 -11.78 26.58 -18.86
CA MET A 1 -11.55 25.50 -19.85
C MET A 1 -10.34 24.61 -19.55
N SER A 2 -9.56 24.90 -18.48
CA SER A 2 -8.37 24.15 -18.03
C SER A 2 -8.67 22.79 -17.37
N ASN A 3 -9.82 22.63 -16.69
CA ASN A 3 -10.13 21.41 -15.93
C ASN A 3 -10.45 20.17 -16.78
N VAL A 4 -11.03 20.33 -17.98
CA VAL A 4 -11.43 19.17 -18.80
C VAL A 4 -10.21 18.51 -19.44
N PHE A 5 -9.25 19.31 -19.89
CA PHE A 5 -8.00 18.80 -20.48
C PHE A 5 -7.11 18.13 -19.44
N GLN A 6 -7.02 18.67 -18.22
CA GLN A 6 -6.33 18.05 -17.10
C GLN A 6 -6.98 16.72 -16.67
N ARG A 7 -8.32 16.64 -16.67
CA ARG A 7 -9.07 15.40 -16.38
C ARG A 7 -8.88 14.35 -17.47
N LEU A 8 -8.87 14.75 -18.74
CA LEU A 8 -8.57 13.86 -19.87
C LEU A 8 -7.12 13.35 -19.81
N ALA A 9 -6.15 14.21 -19.52
CA ALA A 9 -4.75 13.82 -19.34
C ALA A 9 -4.56 12.88 -18.14
N ARG A 10 -5.26 13.13 -17.02
CA ARG A 10 -5.31 12.22 -15.87
C ARG A 10 -5.90 10.88 -16.28
N LEU A 11 -7.01 10.85 -17.00
CA LEU A 11 -7.58 9.61 -17.53
C LEU A 11 -6.63 8.82 -18.42
N VAL A 12 -5.90 9.49 -19.32
CA VAL A 12 -4.92 8.83 -20.19
C VAL A 12 -3.76 8.26 -19.35
N ARG A 13 -3.17 9.02 -18.41
CA ARG A 13 -2.12 8.50 -17.52
C ARG A 13 -2.55 7.24 -16.77
N HIS A 14 -3.79 7.23 -16.26
CA HIS A 14 -4.35 6.08 -15.56
C HIS A 14 -4.53 4.85 -16.46
N ARG A 15 -4.83 5.05 -17.74
CA ARG A 15 -4.90 3.95 -18.73
C ARG A 15 -3.53 3.38 -19.09
N TRP A 16 -2.49 4.21 -19.12
CA TRP A 16 -1.14 3.77 -19.48
C TRP A 16 -0.43 3.06 -18.32
N ALA A 17 -0.63 3.54 -17.07
CA ALA A 17 -0.05 2.94 -15.87
C ALA A 17 -0.41 1.44 -15.69
N GLU A 18 -1.54 0.99 -16.22
CA GLU A 18 -1.96 -0.42 -16.21
C GLU A 18 -1.06 -1.34 -17.04
N GLN A 19 -0.50 -0.85 -18.15
CA GLN A 19 0.47 -1.61 -18.94
C GLN A 19 1.80 -1.75 -18.19
N HIS A 20 2.15 -0.75 -17.38
CA HIS A 20 3.37 -0.71 -16.60
C HIS A 20 3.28 -1.49 -15.28
N LEU A 21 2.08 -1.71 -14.73
CA LEU A 21 1.88 -2.43 -13.46
C LEU A 21 2.55 -3.83 -13.45
N ARG A 22 2.43 -4.61 -14.53
CA ARG A 22 3.07 -5.94 -14.62
C ARG A 22 4.59 -5.88 -14.68
N LYS A 23 5.15 -4.77 -15.20
CA LYS A 23 6.59 -4.55 -15.27
C LYS A 23 7.13 -4.02 -13.94
N ALA A 24 6.39 -3.12 -13.31
CA ALA A 24 6.74 -2.54 -12.01
C ALA A 24 6.66 -3.58 -10.87
N LEU A 25 5.66 -4.47 -10.92
CA LEU A 25 5.46 -5.53 -9.93
C LEU A 25 5.26 -6.89 -10.62
N PRO A 26 6.37 -7.57 -10.93
CA PRO A 26 6.33 -8.94 -11.40
C PRO A 26 5.71 -9.89 -10.34
N PRO A 27 5.12 -11.02 -10.76
CA PRO A 27 4.59 -12.02 -9.82
C PRO A 27 5.60 -12.51 -8.78
N ALA A 28 6.89 -12.59 -9.16
CA ALA A 28 7.97 -12.96 -8.25
C ALA A 28 8.10 -11.97 -7.08
N THR A 29 8.04 -10.68 -7.35
CA THR A 29 8.06 -9.63 -6.31
C THR A 29 6.83 -9.69 -5.41
N LEU A 30 5.64 -9.93 -5.96
CA LEU A 30 4.43 -10.09 -5.14
C LEU A 30 4.55 -11.29 -4.19
N LYS A 31 5.15 -12.38 -4.67
CA LYS A 31 5.39 -13.57 -3.85
C LYS A 31 6.44 -13.33 -2.77
N GLU A 32 7.50 -12.60 -3.09
CA GLU A 32 8.51 -12.17 -2.12
C GLU A 32 7.89 -11.31 -1.02
N LEU A 33 7.10 -10.30 -1.38
CA LEU A 33 6.41 -9.44 -0.41
C LEU A 33 5.44 -10.24 0.46
N GLU A 34 4.66 -11.17 -0.11
CA GLU A 34 3.77 -12.05 0.65
C GLU A 34 4.55 -12.87 1.69
N LEU A 35 5.69 -13.46 1.31
CA LEU A 35 6.53 -14.23 2.22
C LEU A 35 7.14 -13.35 3.33
N LEU A 36 7.54 -12.11 3.01
CA LEU A 36 8.06 -11.16 3.98
C LEU A 36 6.98 -10.73 4.97
N ILE A 37 5.76 -10.44 4.51
CA ILE A 37 4.62 -10.12 5.38
C ILE A 37 4.33 -11.31 6.30
N ALA A 38 4.15 -12.51 5.75
CA ALA A 38 3.88 -13.72 6.53
C ALA A 38 4.96 -14.01 7.58
N LYS A 39 6.24 -13.76 7.23
CA LYS A 39 7.36 -13.90 8.18
C LYS A 39 7.34 -12.82 9.26
N SER A 40 7.01 -11.58 8.91
CA SER A 40 6.96 -10.46 9.86
C SER A 40 5.92 -10.67 10.96
N GLU A 41 4.75 -11.17 10.60
CA GLU A 41 3.61 -11.36 11.51
C GLU A 41 3.82 -12.46 12.56
N LEU A 42 4.85 -13.30 12.40
CA LEU A 42 5.29 -14.23 13.44
C LEU A 42 5.98 -13.51 14.62
N GLY A 43 6.58 -12.35 14.37
CA GLY A 43 7.33 -11.57 15.37
C GLY A 43 6.50 -10.53 16.11
N HIS A 44 5.32 -10.16 15.60
CA HIS A 44 4.49 -9.11 16.18
C HIS A 44 2.99 -9.43 16.09
N THR A 45 2.18 -8.67 16.82
CA THR A 45 0.72 -8.80 16.80
C THR A 45 0.03 -7.91 15.76
N GLY A 46 0.75 -6.99 15.13
CA GLY A 46 0.21 -6.12 14.08
C GLY A 46 0.05 -6.80 12.73
N GLN A 47 -0.66 -6.12 11.83
CA GLN A 47 -0.90 -6.55 10.46
C GLN A 47 -0.32 -5.53 9.48
N VAL A 48 0.39 -5.99 8.45
CA VAL A 48 0.82 -5.11 7.36
C VAL A 48 0.19 -5.56 6.05
N ARG A 49 -0.37 -4.61 5.31
CA ARG A 49 -0.94 -4.84 3.99
C ARG A 49 -0.30 -3.95 2.95
N ILE A 50 -0.15 -4.51 1.76
CA ILE A 50 0.28 -3.75 0.57
C ILE A 50 -0.88 -3.75 -0.42
N CYS A 51 -1.27 -2.56 -0.86
CA CYS A 51 -2.25 -2.40 -1.93
C CYS A 51 -1.65 -1.55 -3.04
N VAL A 52 -1.65 -2.10 -4.26
CA VAL A 52 -1.16 -1.43 -5.45
C VAL A 52 -2.30 -1.29 -6.44
N GLU A 53 -2.58 -0.06 -6.82
CA GLU A 53 -3.55 0.26 -7.86
C GLU A 53 -2.83 0.88 -9.05
N ALA A 54 -3.09 0.35 -10.24
CA ALA A 54 -2.57 0.97 -11.45
C ALA A 54 -3.15 2.37 -11.66
N GLY A 55 -4.42 2.57 -11.34
CA GLY A 55 -5.13 3.83 -11.43
C GLY A 55 -6.37 3.82 -10.55
N LEU A 56 -6.88 5.01 -10.22
CA LEU A 56 -8.12 5.17 -9.47
C LEU A 56 -9.35 4.64 -10.25
N PRO A 57 -10.38 4.14 -9.54
CA PRO A 57 -11.68 3.87 -10.16
C PRO A 57 -12.28 5.12 -10.79
N TRP A 58 -13.07 4.94 -11.85
CA TRP A 58 -13.75 6.05 -12.54
C TRP A 58 -14.49 6.99 -11.58
N SER A 59 -15.26 6.45 -10.63
CA SER A 59 -15.99 7.25 -9.65
C SER A 59 -15.10 8.12 -8.75
N TYR A 60 -13.84 7.74 -8.54
CA TYR A 60 -12.84 8.52 -7.80
C TYR A 60 -12.21 9.59 -8.69
N ILE A 61 -11.95 9.28 -9.96
CA ILE A 61 -11.43 10.25 -10.93
C ILE A 61 -12.42 11.40 -11.15
N TRP A 62 -13.72 11.10 -11.27
CA TRP A 62 -14.75 12.12 -11.54
C TRP A 62 -14.93 13.15 -10.43
N ARG A 63 -14.76 12.72 -9.18
CA ARG A 63 -14.83 13.60 -8.02
C ARG A 63 -13.48 14.23 -7.64
N ASP A 64 -12.46 14.03 -8.47
CA ASP A 64 -11.10 14.50 -8.24
C ASP A 64 -10.46 14.00 -6.93
N ALA A 65 -10.77 12.76 -6.54
CA ALA A 65 -10.26 12.19 -5.30
C ALA A 65 -8.73 12.07 -5.29
N THR A 66 -8.15 12.26 -4.11
CA THR A 66 -6.73 12.15 -3.81
C THR A 66 -6.32 10.68 -3.59
N ALA A 67 -5.02 10.41 -3.68
CA ALA A 67 -4.47 9.11 -3.34
C ALA A 67 -4.73 8.77 -1.86
N ARG A 68 -4.65 9.76 -0.95
CA ARG A 68 -4.96 9.61 0.46
C ARG A 68 -6.38 9.11 0.72
N GLU A 69 -7.38 9.73 0.10
CA GLU A 69 -8.78 9.31 0.24
C GLU A 69 -8.99 7.88 -0.24
N ARG A 70 -8.30 7.49 -1.32
CA ARG A 70 -8.35 6.11 -1.81
C ARG A 70 -7.65 5.14 -0.88
N ALA A 71 -6.48 5.50 -0.34
CA ALA A 71 -5.75 4.69 0.62
C ALA A 71 -6.59 4.44 1.88
N LEU A 72 -7.26 5.46 2.43
CA LEU A 72 -8.18 5.33 3.55
C LEU A 72 -9.36 4.41 3.23
N SER A 73 -9.93 4.51 2.02
CA SER A 73 -11.00 3.60 1.57
C SER A 73 -10.51 2.15 1.48
N GLN A 74 -9.29 1.91 0.99
CA GLN A 74 -8.72 0.56 0.94
C GLN A 74 -8.38 0.04 2.32
N PHE A 75 -7.89 0.89 3.23
CA PHE A 75 -7.61 0.53 4.62
C PHE A 75 -8.86 0.02 5.33
N ALA A 76 -9.99 0.71 5.14
CA ALA A 76 -11.29 0.28 5.65
C ALA A 76 -11.78 -1.01 4.96
N LYS A 77 -11.74 -1.06 3.62
CA LYS A 77 -12.25 -2.19 2.81
C LYS A 77 -11.49 -3.49 3.06
N LEU A 78 -10.17 -3.39 3.26
CA LEU A 78 -9.33 -4.54 3.53
C LEU A 78 -9.38 -4.93 5.02
N HIS A 79 -10.11 -4.21 5.87
CA HIS A 79 -10.17 -4.46 7.31
C HIS A 79 -8.79 -4.42 7.99
N VAL A 80 -7.88 -3.55 7.52
CA VAL A 80 -6.52 -3.44 8.09
C VAL A 80 -6.56 -2.93 9.54
N TRP A 81 -7.62 -2.20 9.90
CA TRP A 81 -7.90 -1.74 11.26
C TRP A 81 -8.38 -2.85 12.20
N ASP A 82 -8.78 -4.01 11.69
CA ASP A 82 -9.32 -5.11 12.48
C ASP A 82 -8.19 -5.90 13.17
N THR A 83 -7.50 -5.19 14.07
CA THR A 83 -6.40 -5.70 14.90
C THR A 83 -6.72 -5.39 16.35
N GLU A 84 -6.46 -6.35 17.24
CA GLU A 84 -6.76 -6.22 18.67
C GLU A 84 -6.11 -4.98 19.30
N HIS A 85 -4.94 -4.58 18.79
CA HIS A 85 -4.15 -3.49 19.34
C HIS A 85 -4.14 -2.22 18.49
N ASN A 86 -5.00 -2.10 17.47
CA ASN A 86 -5.03 -0.94 16.56
C ASN A 86 -3.63 -0.63 15.99
N ASN A 87 -2.93 -1.67 15.54
CA ASN A 87 -1.54 -1.62 15.06
C ASN A 87 -1.42 -2.14 13.62
N GLY A 88 -2.49 -1.99 12.84
CA GLY A 88 -2.49 -2.28 11.41
C GLY A 88 -1.84 -1.17 10.57
N ALA A 89 -1.22 -1.55 9.46
CA ALA A 89 -0.63 -0.63 8.48
C ALA A 89 -1.00 -1.02 7.04
N LEU A 90 -1.40 -0.04 6.23
CA LEU A 90 -1.53 -0.18 4.78
C LEU A 90 -0.47 0.66 4.09
N ILE A 91 0.35 0.00 3.27
CA ILE A 91 1.22 0.64 2.29
C ILE A 91 0.46 0.65 0.96
N TYR A 92 0.08 1.85 0.53
CA TYR A 92 -0.72 2.06 -0.68
C TYR A 92 0.11 2.74 -1.76
N LEU A 93 0.06 2.18 -2.98
CA LEU A 93 0.72 2.71 -4.16
C LEU A 93 -0.29 2.93 -5.28
N LEU A 94 -0.35 4.17 -5.77
CA LEU A 94 -1.11 4.55 -6.95
C LEU A 94 -0.17 4.90 -8.09
N LEU A 95 -0.01 3.98 -9.04
CA LEU A 95 0.98 4.12 -10.11
C LEU A 95 0.67 5.29 -11.04
N ALA A 96 -0.59 5.50 -11.41
CA ALA A 96 -0.95 6.54 -12.38
C ALA A 96 -0.61 7.97 -11.93
N ASP A 97 -0.64 8.22 -10.63
CA ASP A 97 -0.34 9.52 -10.02
C ASP A 97 1.04 9.52 -9.33
N HIS A 98 1.82 8.44 -9.46
CA HIS A 98 3.10 8.23 -8.75
C HIS A 98 3.00 8.53 -7.24
N ALA A 99 1.86 8.21 -6.65
CA ALA A 99 1.54 8.56 -5.26
C ALA A 99 1.77 7.37 -4.33
N ILE A 100 2.32 7.67 -3.16
CA ILE A 100 2.61 6.72 -2.09
C ILE A 100 1.91 7.21 -0.84
N GLU A 101 1.14 6.33 -0.21
CA GLU A 101 0.44 6.62 1.02
C GLU A 101 0.69 5.51 2.01
N ILE A 102 1.02 5.88 3.26
CA ILE A 102 1.04 4.94 4.36
C ILE A 102 -0.07 5.33 5.33
N VAL A 103 -0.99 4.39 5.56
CA VAL A 103 -2.10 4.55 6.50
C VAL A 103 -1.84 3.59 7.66
N ALA A 104 -1.43 4.14 8.79
CA ALA A 104 -1.25 3.41 10.03
C ALA A 104 -2.45 3.63 10.95
N ASP A 105 -2.81 2.62 11.72
CA ASP A 105 -3.77 2.75 12.82
C ASP A 105 -3.11 3.43 14.03
N ARG A 106 -3.93 3.91 14.96
CA ARG A 106 -3.55 4.85 16.03
C ARG A 106 -2.38 4.38 16.89
N ALA A 107 -2.26 3.08 17.19
CA ALA A 107 -1.18 2.60 18.06
C ALA A 107 0.16 2.57 17.31
N LEU A 108 0.15 2.14 16.04
CA LEU A 108 1.35 2.15 15.19
C LEU A 108 1.74 3.58 14.80
N ASP A 109 0.78 4.44 14.46
CA ASP A 109 1.03 5.84 14.09
C ASP A 109 1.78 6.60 15.20
N ARG A 110 1.53 6.25 16.47
CA ARG A 110 2.22 6.83 17.63
C ARG A 110 3.65 6.34 17.84
N THR A 111 4.08 5.24 17.21
CA THR A 111 5.45 4.72 17.39
C THR A 111 6.46 5.46 16.53
N MET A 112 6.00 6.16 15.49
CA MET A 112 6.84 6.93 14.57
C MET A 112 6.48 8.42 14.65
N ASN A 113 7.49 9.27 14.69
CA ASN A 113 7.28 10.71 14.57
C ASN A 113 7.10 11.11 13.09
N ALA A 114 6.68 12.36 12.87
CA ALA A 114 6.43 12.87 11.52
C ALA A 114 7.68 12.84 10.61
N GLU A 115 8.87 13.06 11.16
CA GLU A 115 10.13 13.02 10.41
C GLU A 115 10.46 11.61 9.92
N GLN A 116 10.24 10.59 10.76
CA GLN A 116 10.41 9.19 10.40
C GLN A 116 9.43 8.75 9.30
N TRP A 117 8.17 9.17 9.39
CA TRP A 117 7.19 8.94 8.33
C TRP A 117 7.58 9.63 7.03
N GLN A 118 8.00 10.90 7.11
CA GLN A 118 8.43 11.67 5.94
C GLN A 118 9.65 11.05 5.26
N THR A 119 10.62 10.59 6.06
CA THR A 119 11.83 9.91 5.57
C THR A 119 11.48 8.61 4.88
N LEU A 120 10.58 7.81 5.47
CA LEU A 120 10.09 6.58 4.87
C LEU A 120 9.42 6.84 3.51
N ILE A 121 8.52 7.83 3.43
CA ILE A 121 7.86 8.20 2.17
C ILE A 121 8.89 8.70 1.14
N SER A 122 9.83 9.55 1.55
CA SER A 122 10.88 10.10 0.68
C SER A 122 11.77 9.01 0.08
N ASP A 123 12.17 8.02 0.88
CA ASP A 123 13.01 6.91 0.41
C ASP A 123 12.26 6.03 -0.59
N MET A 124 10.97 5.77 -0.36
CA MET A 124 10.14 5.05 -1.32
C MET A 124 9.99 5.85 -2.63
N GLN A 125 9.77 7.17 -2.54
CA GLN A 125 9.68 8.04 -3.71
C GLN A 125 10.96 7.98 -4.54
N SER A 126 12.12 8.07 -3.89
CA SER A 126 13.43 7.96 -4.55
C SER A 126 13.61 6.62 -5.27
N ALA A 127 13.27 5.50 -4.59
CA ALA A 127 13.31 4.17 -5.20
C ALA A 127 12.40 4.07 -6.43
N PHE A 128 11.21 4.65 -6.37
CA PHE A 128 10.22 4.57 -7.45
C PHE A 128 10.60 5.44 -8.65
N GLN A 129 11.21 6.60 -8.43
CA GLN A 129 11.78 7.43 -9.51
C GLN A 129 12.87 6.65 -10.29
N GLY A 130 13.64 5.80 -9.61
CA GLY A 130 14.60 4.91 -10.25
C GLY A 130 14.00 3.62 -10.85
N GLY A 131 12.69 3.41 -10.78
CA GLY A 131 12.03 2.17 -11.22
C GLY A 131 12.21 0.98 -10.27
N HIS A 132 12.81 1.18 -9.10
CA HIS A 132 13.11 0.14 -8.11
C HIS A 132 11.94 -0.08 -7.14
N PHE A 133 10.76 -0.40 -7.67
CA PHE A 133 9.53 -0.55 -6.88
C PHE A 133 9.63 -1.64 -5.81
N SER A 134 10.21 -2.79 -6.15
CA SER A 134 10.43 -3.89 -5.19
C SER A 134 11.25 -3.40 -3.99
N VAL A 135 12.38 -2.74 -4.25
CA VAL A 135 13.30 -2.24 -3.22
C VAL A 135 12.60 -1.25 -2.30
N GLY A 136 11.83 -0.30 -2.86
CA GLY A 136 11.08 0.67 -2.07
C GLY A 136 10.02 0.02 -1.18
N LEU A 137 9.26 -0.95 -1.69
CA LEU A 137 8.24 -1.66 -0.92
C LEU A 137 8.83 -2.55 0.17
N VAL A 138 9.90 -3.30 -0.13
CA VAL A 138 10.59 -4.14 0.84
C VAL A 138 11.17 -3.28 1.97
N SER A 139 11.85 -2.18 1.64
CA SER A 139 12.40 -1.27 2.65
C SER A 139 11.32 -0.67 3.54
N ALA A 140 10.18 -0.29 2.95
CA ALA A 140 9.05 0.22 3.71
C ALA A 140 8.46 -0.82 4.66
N LEU A 141 8.25 -2.04 4.16
CA LEU A 141 7.77 -3.16 4.95
C LEU A 141 8.73 -3.46 6.12
N GLU A 142 10.04 -3.48 5.88
CA GLU A 142 11.04 -3.72 6.93
C GLU A 142 11.02 -2.65 8.02
N ARG A 143 10.87 -1.37 7.66
CA ARG A 143 10.79 -0.27 8.62
C ARG A 143 9.53 -0.35 9.47
N VAL A 144 8.38 -0.59 8.86
CA VAL A 144 7.12 -0.80 9.59
C VAL A 144 7.20 -2.03 10.49
N ASN A 145 7.72 -3.15 9.97
CA ASN A 145 7.93 -4.38 10.73
C ASN A 145 8.82 -4.16 11.95
N ARG A 146 9.93 -3.40 11.82
CA ARG A 146 10.80 -3.07 12.96
C ARG A 146 10.05 -2.34 14.08
N GLN A 147 9.19 -1.40 13.72
CA GLN A 147 8.35 -0.69 14.69
C GLN A 147 7.35 -1.63 15.36
N LEU A 148 6.71 -2.50 14.57
CA LEU A 148 5.77 -3.49 15.09
C LEU A 148 6.44 -4.49 16.03
N GLN A 149 7.64 -4.97 15.72
CA GLN A 149 8.39 -5.88 16.59
C GLN A 149 8.83 -5.21 17.89
N ALA A 150 9.27 -3.95 17.83
CA ALA A 150 9.73 -3.22 19.00
C ALA A 150 8.59 -2.89 19.99
N HIS A 151 7.43 -2.50 19.46
CA HIS A 151 6.33 -1.98 20.26
C HIS A 151 5.20 -2.99 20.51
N PHE A 152 5.04 -3.98 19.64
CA PHE A 152 3.97 -4.98 19.70
C PHE A 152 4.50 -6.42 19.52
N PRO A 153 5.53 -6.83 20.28
CA PRO A 153 6.14 -8.15 20.13
C PRO A 153 5.14 -9.26 20.42
N ARG A 154 5.18 -10.33 19.63
CA ARG A 154 4.34 -11.52 19.85
C ARG A 154 5.01 -12.42 20.90
N LYS A 155 4.30 -12.72 22.00
CA LYS A 155 4.82 -13.51 23.13
C LYS A 155 4.85 -15.03 22.89
N SER A 156 4.01 -15.55 21.99
CA SER A 156 4.01 -16.99 21.62
C SER A 156 3.37 -17.20 20.25
N ALA A 157 3.98 -18.03 19.41
CA ALA A 157 3.49 -18.39 18.07
C ALA A 157 2.39 -19.47 18.10
N ALA A 158 2.15 -20.11 19.25
CA ALA A 158 1.32 -21.32 19.36
C ALA A 158 -0.20 -21.09 19.23
N ASN A 159 -0.67 -19.83 19.28
CA ASN A 159 -2.09 -19.48 19.17
C ASN A 159 -2.32 -18.41 18.09
N THR A 160 -1.76 -18.65 16.91
CA THR A 160 -1.82 -17.68 15.80
C THR A 160 -3.14 -17.83 15.05
N GLN A 161 -4.14 -17.04 15.45
CA GLN A 161 -5.28 -16.79 14.58
C GLN A 161 -4.88 -15.69 13.59
N ARG A 162 -4.70 -16.06 12.31
CA ARG A 162 -4.48 -15.08 11.25
C ARG A 162 -5.82 -14.45 10.91
N ASN A 163 -5.98 -13.18 11.22
CA ASN A 163 -7.23 -12.49 10.98
C ASN A 163 -7.36 -12.02 9.52
N LEU A 164 -6.25 -11.91 8.78
CA LEU A 164 -6.19 -11.20 7.51
C LEU A 164 -5.18 -11.85 6.52
N PRO A 165 -5.47 -11.91 5.20
CA PRO A 165 -4.52 -12.41 4.20
C PRO A 165 -3.27 -11.53 3.99
N ASP A 166 -2.13 -12.21 3.83
CA ASP A 166 -0.78 -11.66 3.61
C ASP A 166 -0.50 -11.27 2.14
N THR A 167 -1.34 -11.74 1.21
CA THR A 167 -1.14 -11.53 -0.23
C THR A 167 -1.31 -10.05 -0.60
N PRO A 168 -0.30 -9.41 -1.23
CA PRO A 168 -0.45 -8.05 -1.72
C PRO A 168 -1.62 -7.90 -2.70
N VAL A 169 -2.43 -6.87 -2.49
CA VAL A 169 -3.64 -6.62 -3.28
C VAL A 169 -3.30 -5.77 -4.49
N VAL A 170 -3.39 -6.34 -5.69
CA VAL A 170 -3.15 -5.63 -6.94
C VAL A 170 -4.47 -5.42 -7.68
N GLN A 171 -4.92 -4.17 -7.82
CA GLN A 171 -6.19 -3.85 -8.47
C GLN A 171 -6.00 -3.08 -9.78
N ARG A 172 -6.87 -3.39 -10.74
CA ARG A 172 -7.06 -2.67 -12.00
C ARG A 172 -8.52 -2.25 -12.08
N HIS A 173 -8.76 -1.02 -12.51
CA HIS A 173 -10.10 -0.43 -12.54
C HIS A 173 -10.45 -0.02 -13.96
N LEU A 174 -10.55 -1.01 -14.84
CA LEU A 174 -11.17 -0.85 -16.15
C LEU A 174 -12.62 -1.34 -16.10
N PRO A 175 -13.55 -0.69 -16.81
CA PRO A 175 -14.78 -1.37 -17.21
C PRO A 175 -14.35 -2.57 -18.05
N SER A 176 -14.88 -3.76 -17.73
CA SER A 176 -14.68 -4.92 -18.59
C SER A 176 -15.12 -4.51 -20.00
N ARG A 177 -14.24 -4.65 -20.98
CA ARG A 177 -14.71 -4.82 -22.34
C ARG A 177 -15.41 -6.18 -22.35
N SER A 178 -16.71 -6.19 -22.07
CA SER A 178 -17.58 -7.26 -22.51
C SER A 178 -17.31 -7.43 -24.00
N ARG A 179 -16.63 -8.53 -24.35
CA ARG A 179 -16.67 -9.06 -25.70
C ARG A 179 -17.99 -9.81 -25.86
#